data_AF-A0A950D3V7-F1
#
_entry.id   AF-A0A950D3V7-F1
#
_cell.length_a   1.000
_cell.length_b   1.000
_cell.length_c   1.000
_cell.angle_alpha   90.00
_cell.angle_beta   90.00
_cell.angle_gamma   90.00
#
_symmetry.space_group_name_H-M   'P 1'
#
loop_
_entity.id
_entity.type
_entity.pdbx_description
1 polymer ?
#
loop_
_entity_poly.entity_id
_entity_poly.type
_entity_poly.pdbx_seq_one_letter_code
_entity_poly.pdbx_strand_id
1 'polypeptide(L)'
;MAGHIVALGGGGFSMEPDNLALDRYILSLWRRSDREPRVCFIPTATGDSVDYIERFYSAFEKLACRPTHLALIDSQISDPRAAVLGNDIFYVGGGNTRDMLSVWRGRGLDQPLKEAWQAGKILCGISAGAICWFEQAISDSVVEGELHPLCNVPDIH
;
A
#
# COMPACT_ATOMS: atom_id res chain seq x y z
N MET A 1 -1.24 -19.13 -8.33
CA MET A 1 0.13 -18.60 -8.14
C MET A 1 0.02 -17.36 -7.27
N ALA A 2 0.96 -17.17 -6.35
CA ALA A 2 1.01 -15.94 -5.54
C ALA A 2 1.22 -14.71 -6.44
N GLY A 3 0.76 -13.56 -5.97
CA GLY A 3 0.79 -12.31 -6.71
C GLY A 3 2.15 -11.63 -6.74
N HIS A 4 2.18 -10.39 -7.20
CA HIS A 4 3.40 -9.59 -7.23
C HIS A 4 3.52 -8.74 -5.96
N ILE A 5 4.75 -8.57 -5.47
CA ILE A 5 5.13 -7.53 -4.51
C ILE A 5 6.07 -6.57 -5.24
N VAL A 6 5.74 -5.28 -5.25
CA VAL A 6 6.56 -4.23 -5.88
C VAL A 6 6.97 -3.21 -4.82
N ALA A 7 8.24 -3.26 -4.42
CA ALA A 7 8.83 -2.35 -3.45
C ALA A 7 9.45 -1.14 -4.16
N LEU A 8 8.98 0.08 -3.83
CA LEU A 8 9.46 1.33 -4.43
C LEU A 8 10.30 2.13 -3.43
N GLY A 9 11.54 2.44 -3.79
CA GLY A 9 12.42 3.30 -2.96
C GLY A 9 12.05 4.79 -2.99
N GLY A 10 11.18 5.20 -3.92
CA GLY A 10 10.82 6.58 -4.21
C GLY A 10 10.00 6.68 -5.49
N GLY A 11 9.47 7.86 -5.82
CA GLY A 11 8.80 8.14 -7.10
C GLY A 11 7.29 7.86 -7.14
N GLY A 12 6.79 7.61 -8.35
CA GLY A 12 5.37 7.44 -8.65
C GLY A 12 4.55 8.68 -8.32
N PHE A 13 3.23 8.55 -8.24
CA PHE A 13 2.33 9.66 -7.97
C PHE A 13 2.69 10.50 -6.73
N SER A 14 3.35 9.89 -5.75
CA SER A 14 3.66 10.47 -4.45
C SER A 14 4.87 11.39 -4.42
N MET A 15 5.74 11.37 -5.44
CA MET A 15 6.90 12.28 -5.55
C MET A 15 6.99 12.93 -6.93
N GLU A 16 6.48 12.26 -7.96
CA GLU A 16 6.56 12.69 -9.35
C GLU A 16 5.15 12.66 -9.99
N PRO A 17 4.26 13.61 -9.65
CA PRO A 17 2.86 13.59 -10.10
C PRO A 17 2.70 13.67 -11.63
N ASP A 18 3.71 14.21 -12.33
CA ASP A 18 3.75 14.30 -13.78
C ASP A 18 4.41 13.07 -14.45
N ASN A 19 5.02 12.17 -13.66
CA ASN A 19 5.69 10.97 -14.15
C ASN A 19 5.08 9.69 -13.54
N LEU A 20 3.97 9.25 -14.12
CA LEU A 20 3.26 8.04 -13.69
C LEU A 20 3.84 6.73 -14.25
N ALA A 21 5.13 6.68 -14.60
CA ALA A 21 5.73 5.50 -15.21
C ALA A 21 5.71 4.29 -14.26
N LEU A 22 6.01 4.49 -12.97
CA LEU A 22 5.95 3.45 -11.96
C LEU A 22 4.52 2.98 -11.70
N ASP A 23 3.56 3.91 -11.66
CA ASP A 23 2.15 3.58 -11.45
C ASP A 23 1.59 2.77 -12.65
N ARG A 24 1.96 3.14 -13.88
CA ARG A 24 1.64 2.37 -15.09
C ARG A 24 2.28 0.99 -15.09
N TYR A 25 3.51 0.87 -14.60
CA TYR A 25 4.17 -0.42 -14.46
C TYR A 25 3.39 -1.34 -13.50
N ILE A 26 2.97 -0.84 -12.33
CA ILE A 26 2.15 -1.60 -11.38
C ILE A 26 0.85 -2.06 -12.04
N LEU A 27 0.15 -1.17 -12.76
CA LEU A 27 -1.06 -1.53 -13.49
C LEU A 27 -0.80 -2.59 -14.58
N SER A 28 0.35 -2.56 -15.25
CA SER A 28 0.71 -3.53 -16.29
C SER A 28 0.89 -4.96 -15.75
N LEU A 29 1.12 -5.12 -14.45
CA LEU A 29 1.18 -6.44 -13.81
C LEU A 29 -0.21 -7.08 -13.68
N TRP A 30 -1.28 -6.29 -13.77
CA TRP A 30 -2.63 -6.81 -13.81
C TRP A 30 -2.93 -7.40 -15.18
N ARG A 31 -2.99 -8.74 -15.23
CA ARG A 31 -3.11 -9.49 -16.50
C ARG A 31 -4.55 -9.79 -16.91
N ARG A 32 -5.56 -9.48 -16.10
CA ARG A 32 -6.95 -9.79 -16.45
C ARG A 32 -7.51 -8.69 -17.35
N SER A 33 -8.10 -9.09 -18.47
CA SER A 33 -8.63 -8.18 -19.50
C SER A 33 -10.15 -8.05 -19.47
N ASP A 34 -10.84 -8.74 -18.54
CA ASP A 34 -12.30 -8.73 -18.42
C ASP A 34 -12.83 -7.42 -17.82
N ARG A 35 -12.00 -6.70 -17.07
CA ARG A 35 -12.31 -5.40 -16.47
C ARG A 35 -11.06 -4.64 -16.06
N GLU A 36 -11.25 -3.35 -15.80
CA GLU A 36 -10.24 -2.52 -15.12
C GLU A 36 -9.97 -3.01 -13.69
N PRO A 37 -8.70 -2.95 -13.23
CA PRO A 37 -8.35 -3.29 -11.86
C PRO A 37 -8.87 -2.24 -10.87
N ARG A 38 -9.26 -2.68 -9.69
CA ARG A 38 -9.55 -1.81 -8.55
C ARG A 38 -8.27 -1.62 -7.74
N VAL A 39 -7.83 -0.36 -7.62
CA VAL A 39 -6.62 0.01 -6.88
C VAL A 39 -7.04 0.62 -5.56
N CYS A 40 -6.56 0.06 -4.46
CA CYS A 40 -6.80 0.55 -3.11
C CYS A 40 -5.52 1.19 -2.56
N PHE A 41 -5.58 2.49 -2.32
CA PHE A 41 -4.53 3.21 -1.62
C PHE A 41 -4.68 3.09 -0.10
N ILE A 42 -3.58 2.81 0.59
CA ILE A 42 -3.51 2.66 2.04
C ILE A 42 -2.57 3.75 2.60
N PRO A 43 -3.11 4.90 3.03
CA PRO A 43 -2.35 6.08 3.44
C PRO A 43 -1.85 6.03 4.90
N THR A 44 -2.05 4.91 5.60
CA THR A 44 -1.90 4.80 7.06
C THR A 44 -0.55 5.25 7.60
N ALA A 45 0.54 5.10 6.83
CA ALA A 45 1.88 5.58 7.21
C ALA A 45 1.96 7.10 7.43
N THR A 46 1.04 7.89 6.87
CA THR A 46 0.98 9.35 7.07
C THR A 46 -0.11 9.79 8.05
N GLY A 47 -0.71 8.85 8.79
CA GLY A 47 -1.86 9.19 9.62
C GLY A 47 -3.15 9.39 8.81
N ASP A 48 -3.30 8.70 7.67
CA ASP A 48 -4.42 8.87 6.73
C ASP A 48 -4.56 10.32 6.18
N SER A 49 -3.43 10.95 5.83
CA SER A 49 -3.39 12.31 5.28
C SER A 49 -4.34 12.51 4.09
N VAL A 50 -5.26 13.47 4.22
CA VAL A 50 -6.21 13.87 3.17
C VAL A 50 -5.48 14.31 1.91
N ASP A 51 -4.48 15.18 2.03
CA ASP A 51 -3.67 15.65 0.89
C ASP A 51 -3.02 14.48 0.13
N TYR A 52 -2.57 13.45 0.86
CA TYR A 52 -1.96 12.29 0.21
C TYR A 52 -2.98 11.44 -0.55
N ILE A 53 -4.19 11.30 0.01
CA ILE A 53 -5.31 10.64 -0.65
C ILE A 53 -5.72 11.43 -1.91
N GLU A 54 -5.84 12.76 -1.83
CA GLU A 54 -6.20 13.60 -2.98
C GLU A 54 -5.17 13.52 -4.11
N ARG A 55 -3.89 13.48 -3.77
CA ARG A 55 -2.79 13.27 -4.74
C ARG A 55 -2.87 11.90 -5.41
N PHE A 56 -3.24 10.86 -4.66
CA PHE A 56 -3.49 9.53 -5.21
C PHE A 56 -4.62 9.57 -6.25
N TYR A 57 -5.78 10.14 -5.91
CA TYR A 57 -6.90 10.26 -6.84
C TYR A 57 -6.54 11.09 -8.07
N SER A 58 -5.88 12.24 -7.88
CA SER A 58 -5.43 13.12 -8.95
C SER A 58 -4.52 12.44 -9.97
N ALA A 59 -3.81 11.37 -9.58
CA ALA A 59 -2.98 10.57 -10.46
C ALA A 59 -3.72 9.37 -11.04
N PHE A 60 -4.41 8.58 -10.20
CA PHE A 60 -4.99 7.30 -10.62
C PHE A 60 -6.30 7.44 -11.39
N GLU A 61 -7.02 8.56 -11.26
CA GLU A 61 -8.17 8.87 -12.12
C GLU A 61 -7.78 9.11 -13.59
N LYS A 62 -6.48 9.40 -13.86
CA LYS A 62 -5.94 9.53 -15.21
C LYS A 62 -5.51 8.19 -15.81
N LEU A 63 -5.61 7.10 -15.05
CA LEU A 63 -5.16 5.76 -15.44
C LEU A 63 -6.35 4.83 -15.64
N ALA A 64 -6.16 3.76 -16.42
CA ALA A 64 -7.20 2.75 -16.69
C ALA A 64 -7.41 1.83 -15.48
N CYS A 65 -7.99 2.36 -14.41
CA CYS A 65 -8.25 1.66 -13.17
C CYS A 65 -9.40 2.31 -12.38
N ARG A 66 -9.86 1.64 -11.34
CA ARG A 66 -10.85 2.17 -10.39
C ARG A 66 -10.16 2.49 -9.06
N PRO A 67 -9.83 3.76 -8.77
CA PRO A 67 -9.17 4.14 -7.53
C PRO A 67 -10.14 4.11 -6.35
N THR A 68 -9.66 3.57 -5.24
CA THR A 68 -10.29 3.56 -3.92
C THR A 68 -9.21 3.81 -2.86
N HIS A 69 -9.59 4.10 -1.62
CA HIS A 69 -8.64 4.16 -0.52
C HIS A 69 -9.21 3.48 0.72
N LEU A 70 -8.32 3.10 1.62
CA LEU A 70 -8.61 2.46 2.91
C LEU A 70 -7.89 3.23 4.01
N ALA A 71 -8.58 4.21 4.59
CA ALA A 71 -8.17 4.86 5.84
C ALA A 71 -8.54 3.98 7.04
N LEU A 72 -7.69 3.93 8.08
CA LEU A 72 -7.84 3.06 9.25
C LEU A 72 -7.85 3.80 10.60
N ILE A 73 -7.42 5.05 10.64
CA ILE A 73 -7.31 5.86 11.85
C ILE A 73 -8.63 6.56 12.10
N ASP A 74 -9.08 7.38 11.14
CA ASP A 74 -10.29 8.20 11.26
C ASP A 74 -11.53 7.57 10.59
N SER A 75 -11.46 6.32 10.14
CA SER A 75 -12.55 5.67 9.41
C SER A 75 -13.54 4.93 10.32
N GLN A 76 -14.81 4.90 9.90
CA GLN A 76 -15.83 4.01 10.46
C GLN A 76 -15.78 2.59 9.86
N ILE A 77 -14.66 2.20 9.24
CA ILE A 77 -14.56 0.88 8.60
C ILE A 77 -14.60 -0.18 9.70
N SER A 78 -15.70 -0.93 9.70
CA SER A 78 -15.96 -2.00 10.65
C SER A 78 -15.25 -3.31 10.26
N ASP A 79 -14.97 -3.50 8.96
CA ASP A 79 -14.34 -4.71 8.44
C ASP A 79 -13.29 -4.41 7.35
N PRO A 80 -11.99 -4.28 7.73
CA PRO A 80 -10.89 -4.14 6.79
C PRO A 80 -10.75 -5.30 5.81
N ARG A 81 -11.22 -6.51 6.16
CA ARG A 81 -11.14 -7.68 5.28
C ARG A 81 -12.06 -7.53 4.08
N ALA A 82 -13.30 -7.07 4.29
CA ALA A 82 -14.24 -6.79 3.21
C ALA A 82 -13.66 -5.75 2.23
N ALA A 83 -13.01 -4.71 2.76
CA ALA A 83 -12.32 -3.70 1.94
C ALA A 83 -11.19 -4.31 1.09
N VAL A 84 -10.41 -5.23 1.66
CA VAL A 84 -9.35 -5.94 0.92
C VAL A 84 -9.93 -6.89 -0.13
N LEU A 85 -10.97 -7.66 0.18
CA LEU A 85 -11.54 -8.61 -0.77
C LEU A 85 -12.08 -7.92 -2.03
N GLY A 86 -12.60 -6.70 -1.91
CA GLY A 86 -13.17 -5.90 -3.00
C GLY A 86 -12.17 -5.27 -3.98
N ASN A 87 -10.86 -5.39 -3.76
CA ASN A 87 -9.79 -4.73 -4.53
C ASN A 87 -8.80 -5.70 -5.16
N ASP A 88 -7.99 -5.25 -6.12
CA ASP A 88 -7.05 -6.10 -6.88
C ASP A 88 -5.58 -5.71 -6.68
N ILE A 89 -5.34 -4.43 -6.45
CA ILE A 89 -4.00 -3.85 -6.27
C ILE A 89 -4.04 -3.02 -5.00
N PHE A 90 -3.05 -3.21 -4.12
CA PHE A 90 -2.91 -2.46 -2.87
C PHE A 90 -1.65 -1.62 -2.96
N TYR A 91 -1.81 -0.30 -2.86
CA TYR A 91 -0.72 0.66 -2.90
C TYR A 91 -0.57 1.29 -1.52
N VAL A 92 0.53 1.02 -0.84
CA VAL A 92 0.80 1.55 0.50
C VAL A 92 1.69 2.80 0.40
N GLY A 93 1.21 3.88 1.00
CA GLY A 93 1.94 5.15 1.03
C GLY A 93 3.20 5.10 1.90
N GLY A 94 4.10 6.06 1.68
CA GLY A 94 5.26 6.28 2.55
C GLY A 94 4.88 7.01 3.84
N GLY A 95 5.80 7.08 4.81
CA GLY A 95 5.58 7.76 6.09
C GLY A 95 6.24 7.01 7.24
N ASN A 96 5.55 6.90 8.38
CA ASN A 96 6.04 6.16 9.54
C ASN A 96 5.63 4.68 9.48
N THR A 97 6.60 3.81 9.21
CA THR A 97 6.40 2.35 9.13
C THR A 97 5.91 1.74 10.45
N ARG A 98 6.47 2.18 11.58
CA ARG A 98 6.14 1.63 12.90
C ARG A 98 4.68 1.90 13.25
N ASP A 99 4.25 3.15 13.12
CA ASP A 99 2.89 3.57 13.48
C ASP A 99 1.87 2.89 12.57
N MET A 100 2.16 2.81 11.27
CA MET A 100 1.35 2.07 10.31
C MET A 100 1.14 0.61 10.74
N LEU A 101 2.22 -0.10 11.05
CA LEU A 101 2.15 -1.52 11.44
C LEU A 101 1.42 -1.71 12.78
N SER A 102 1.53 -0.75 13.70
CA SER A 102 0.76 -0.77 14.95
C SER A 102 -0.74 -0.67 14.67
N VAL A 103 -1.15 0.27 13.81
CA VAL A 103 -2.55 0.43 13.39
C VAL A 103 -3.06 -0.82 12.67
N TRP A 104 -2.28 -1.37 11.73
CA TRP A 104 -2.69 -2.54 10.95
C TRP A 104 -2.94 -3.77 11.83
N ARG A 105 -2.09 -4.02 12.83
CA ARG A 105 -2.29 -5.10 13.80
C ARG A 105 -3.52 -4.86 14.67
N GLY A 106 -3.70 -3.63 15.15
CA GLY A 106 -4.87 -3.26 15.97
C GLY A 106 -6.19 -3.35 15.19
N ARG A 107 -6.15 -3.19 13.87
CA ARG A 107 -7.33 -3.26 12.99
C ARG A 107 -7.48 -4.59 12.23
N GLY A 108 -6.50 -5.49 12.32
CA GLY A 108 -6.50 -6.79 11.62
C GLY A 108 -6.41 -6.69 10.09
N LEU A 109 -5.64 -5.73 9.55
CA LEU A 109 -5.47 -5.55 8.10
C LEU A 109 -4.37 -6.47 7.50
N ASP A 110 -3.39 -6.85 8.30
CA ASP A 110 -2.23 -7.67 7.92
C ASP A 110 -2.62 -9.01 7.28
N GLN A 111 -3.47 -9.78 7.96
CA GLN A 111 -3.89 -11.10 7.50
C GLN A 111 -4.69 -11.05 6.17
N PRO A 112 -5.68 -10.15 5.99
CA PRO A 112 -6.34 -9.96 4.70
C PRO A 112 -5.38 -9.62 3.55
N LEU A 113 -4.36 -8.79 3.78
CA LEU A 113 -3.38 -8.44 2.75
C LEU A 113 -2.51 -9.64 2.34
N LYS A 114 -2.12 -10.51 3.31
CA LYS A 114 -1.45 -11.78 3.02
C LYS A 114 -2.33 -12.69 2.16
N GLU A 115 -3.60 -12.86 2.54
CA GLU A 115 -4.58 -13.65 1.78
C GLU A 115 -4.78 -13.11 0.35
N ALA A 116 -4.86 -11.79 0.21
CA ALA A 116 -4.93 -11.11 -1.08
C ALA A 116 -3.75 -11.47 -1.98
N TRP A 117 -2.53 -11.36 -1.46
CA TRP A 117 -1.32 -11.71 -2.22
C TRP A 117 -1.28 -13.19 -2.61
N GLN A 118 -1.62 -14.10 -1.70
CA GLN A 118 -1.73 -15.53 -1.99
C GLN A 118 -2.77 -15.83 -3.09
N ALA A 119 -3.84 -15.03 -3.16
CA ALA A 119 -4.86 -15.09 -4.21
C ALA A 119 -4.44 -14.45 -5.54
N GLY A 120 -3.18 -14.01 -5.69
CA GLY A 120 -2.65 -13.45 -6.92
C GLY A 120 -2.85 -11.94 -7.09
N LYS A 121 -3.27 -11.23 -6.03
CA LYS A 121 -3.40 -9.77 -6.04
C LYS A 121 -2.03 -9.09 -5.94
N ILE A 122 -1.95 -7.83 -6.36
CA ILE A 122 -0.68 -7.09 -6.40
C ILE A 122 -0.55 -6.25 -5.13
N LEU A 123 0.57 -6.40 -4.43
CA LEU A 123 0.97 -5.53 -3.34
C LEU A 123 2.08 -4.60 -3.83
N CYS A 124 1.98 -3.32 -3.53
CA CYS A 124 3.02 -2.37 -3.82
C CYS A 124 3.05 -1.28 -2.75
N GLY A 125 4.19 -0.61 -2.63
CA GLY A 125 4.25 0.56 -1.77
C GLY A 125 5.58 1.27 -1.87
N ILE A 126 5.60 2.48 -1.32
CA ILE A 126 6.73 3.39 -1.37
C ILE A 126 7.31 3.63 0.02
N SER A 127 8.64 3.62 0.14
CA SER A 127 9.35 3.88 1.40
C SER A 127 8.82 2.99 2.54
N ALA A 128 8.15 3.52 3.56
CA ALA A 128 7.47 2.73 4.60
C ALA A 128 6.54 1.64 4.02
N GLY A 129 5.79 1.96 2.97
CA GLY A 129 4.93 1.02 2.27
C GLY A 129 5.70 -0.01 1.43
N ALA A 130 6.96 0.24 1.09
CA ALA A 130 7.82 -0.77 0.48
C ALA A 130 8.36 -1.73 1.55
N ILE A 131 8.75 -1.17 2.69
CA ILE A 131 9.34 -1.87 3.83
C ILE A 131 8.34 -2.87 4.45
N CYS A 132 7.05 -2.51 4.54
CA CYS A 132 6.06 -3.31 5.27
C CYS A 132 5.81 -4.72 4.71
N TRP A 133 6.31 -5.03 3.51
CA TRP A 133 6.19 -6.35 2.89
C TRP A 133 7.28 -7.34 3.29
N PHE A 134 8.30 -6.93 4.03
CA PHE A 134 9.43 -7.80 4.38
C PHE A 134 9.51 -7.99 5.89
N GLU A 135 9.85 -9.20 6.35
CA GLU A 135 9.97 -9.57 7.77
C GLU A 135 10.99 -8.73 8.56
N GLN A 136 12.05 -8.31 7.87
CA GLN A 136 13.12 -7.51 8.47
C GLN A 136 13.47 -6.36 7.54
N ALA A 137 13.65 -5.18 8.11
CA ALA A 137 14.07 -4.00 7.37
C ALA A 137 14.93 -3.08 8.23
N ILE A 138 15.57 -2.12 7.57
CA ILE A 138 16.26 -1.02 8.22
C ILE A 138 15.39 0.22 8.01
N SER A 139 15.05 0.92 9.09
CA SER A 139 14.19 2.11 9.03
C SER A 139 14.60 3.14 10.08
N ASP A 140 14.46 4.41 9.74
CA ASP A 140 14.58 5.57 10.62
C ASP A 140 13.27 5.93 11.35
N SER A 141 12.21 5.12 11.19
CA SER A 141 10.93 5.32 11.90
C SER A 141 11.03 5.10 13.41
N VAL A 142 12.19 4.67 13.91
CA VAL A 142 12.47 4.47 15.34
C VAL A 142 13.02 5.74 15.98
N VAL A 143 14.01 6.34 15.32
CA VAL A 143 14.68 7.58 15.68
C VAL A 143 14.96 8.30 14.37
N GLU A 144 14.38 9.48 14.20
CA GLU A 144 14.53 10.26 12.97
C GLU A 144 16.01 10.55 12.69
N GLY A 145 16.48 10.22 11.48
CA GLY A 145 17.87 10.39 11.07
C GLY A 145 18.83 9.25 11.45
N GLU A 146 18.36 8.21 12.15
CA GLU A 146 19.17 7.03 12.48
C GLU A 146 18.53 5.74 11.96
N LEU A 147 19.31 4.93 11.25
CA LEU A 147 18.84 3.65 10.73
C LEU A 147 18.86 2.57 11.81
N HIS A 148 17.68 2.07 12.19
CA HIS A 148 17.51 1.00 13.18
C HIS A 148 16.89 -0.26 12.56
N PRO A 149 17.23 -1.48 13.04
CA PRO A 149 16.52 -2.70 12.64
C PRO A 149 15.04 -2.63 13.04
N LEU A 150 14.17 -3.00 12.10
CA LEU A 150 12.73 -3.11 12.28
C LEU A 150 12.32 -4.56 12.00
N CYS A 151 11.87 -5.28 13.03
CA CYS A 151 11.21 -6.57 12.84
C CYS A 151 9.73 -6.32 12.49
N ASN A 152 9.39 -6.59 11.24
CA ASN A 152 8.04 -6.52 10.71
C ASN A 152 7.35 -7.86 10.95
N VAL A 153 6.29 -7.84 11.73
CA VAL A 153 5.51 -9.04 12.08
C VAL A 153 4.52 -9.55 11.00
N PRO A 154 4.18 -8.87 9.88
CA PRO A 154 3.44 -9.57 8.84
C PRO A 154 4.42 -10.47 8.11
N ASP A 155 4.59 -11.68 8.65
CA ASP A 155 5.20 -12.81 7.99
C ASP A 155 4.31 -13.10 6.77
N ILE A 156 4.60 -12.48 5.62
CA ILE A 156 3.84 -12.69 4.38
C ILE A 156 4.38 -13.86 3.56
N HIS A 157 5.50 -14.46 3.98
CA HIS A 157 6.07 -15.66 3.38
C HIS A 157 5.47 -16.96 3.97
#